data_AF-A0A8T5XI00-F1
#
_entry.id   AF-A0A8T5XI00-F1
#
_cell.length_a   1.000
_cell.length_b   1.000
_cell.length_c   1.000
_cell.angle_alpha   90.00
_cell.angle_beta   90.00
_cell.angle_gamma   90.00
#
_symmetry.space_group_name_H-M   'P 1'
#
loop_
_entity.id
_entity.type
_entity.pdbx_description
1 polymer ?
#
loop_
_entity_poly.entity_id
_entity_poly.type
_entity_poly.pdbx_seq_one_letter_code
_entity_poly.pdbx_strand_id
1 'polypeptide(L)'
;MFNYSKLSYQIKRKLSTFSKKVIKDISRSKAKFVFQMIYGFLESNSVHLSNISRGLNENISLKKTIDRLSRNLKNFDEAFKINENYIKEI
;
A
#
# COMPACT_ATOMS: atom_id res chain seq x y z
N MET A 1 -4.60 -28.34 12.78
CA MET A 1 -3.75 -27.20 13.19
C MET A 1 -3.76 -26.16 12.08
N PHE A 2 -4.18 -24.93 12.34
CA PHE A 2 -4.17 -23.87 11.32
C PHE A 2 -2.72 -23.50 10.97
N ASN A 3 -2.37 -23.56 9.69
CA ASN A 3 -1.02 -23.19 9.23
C ASN A 3 -0.98 -21.68 8.91
N TYR A 4 -0.70 -20.87 9.93
CA TYR A 4 -0.60 -19.42 9.82
C TYR A 4 0.50 -18.96 8.86
N SER A 5 1.57 -19.73 8.69
CA SER A 5 2.62 -19.44 7.71
C SER A 5 2.11 -19.56 6.27
N LYS A 6 1.35 -20.61 5.97
CA LYS A 6 0.69 -20.79 4.66
C LYS A 6 -0.35 -19.70 4.41
N LEU A 7 -1.15 -19.35 5.43
CA LEU A 7 -2.14 -18.28 5.33
C LEU A 7 -1.48 -16.91 5.05
N SER A 8 -0.46 -16.54 5.82
CA SER A 8 0.24 -15.26 5.64
C SER A 8 0.89 -15.15 4.26
N TYR A 9 1.47 -16.25 3.75
CA TYR A 9 2.00 -16.30 2.38
C TYR A 9 0.89 -16.08 1.34
N GLN A 10 -0.25 -16.74 1.50
CA GLN A 10 -1.39 -16.57 0.58
C GLN A 10 -1.93 -15.13 0.60
N ILE A 11 -2.04 -14.51 1.77
CA ILE A 11 -2.47 -13.11 1.91
C ILE A 11 -1.50 -12.18 1.20
N LYS A 12 -0.18 -12.32 1.46
CA LYS A 12 0.86 -11.51 0.80
C LYS A 12 0.81 -11.67 -0.72
N ARG A 13 0.61 -12.90 -1.22
CA ARG A 13 0.51 -13.18 -2.65
C ARG A 13 -0.73 -12.53 -3.27
N LYS A 14 -1.91 -12.71 -2.66
CA LYS A 14 -3.17 -12.09 -3.13
C LYS A 14 -3.06 -10.57 -3.13
N LEU A 15 -2.51 -9.98 -2.07
CA LEU A 15 -2.28 -8.55 -1.97
C LEU A 15 -1.34 -8.06 -3.07
N SER A 16 -0.21 -8.74 -3.29
CA SER A 16 0.72 -8.35 -4.36
C SER A 16 0.07 -8.42 -5.74
N THR A 17 -0.68 -9.48 -6.04
CA THR A 17 -1.40 -9.62 -7.31
C THR A 17 -2.46 -8.54 -7.49
N PHE A 18 -3.26 -8.27 -6.47
CA PHE A 18 -4.27 -7.21 -6.49
C PHE A 18 -3.63 -5.83 -6.69
N SER A 19 -2.62 -5.48 -5.89
CA SER A 19 -1.96 -4.19 -6.01
C SER A 19 -1.35 -3.97 -7.39
N LYS A 20 -0.75 -5.01 -8.01
CA LYS A 20 -0.20 -4.93 -9.37
C LYS A 20 -1.25 -4.56 -10.42
N LYS A 21 -2.47 -5.05 -10.27
CA LYS A 21 -3.59 -4.77 -11.17
C LYS A 21 -4.05 -3.31 -11.02
N VAL A 22 -4.21 -2.86 -9.78
CA VAL A 22 -4.66 -1.50 -9.46
C VAL A 22 -3.63 -0.43 -9.86
N ILE A 23 -2.34 -0.69 -9.66
CA ILE A 23 -1.25 0.26 -10.00
C ILE A 23 -0.75 0.15 -11.44
N LYS A 24 -1.50 -0.53 -12.31
CA LYS A 24 -1.14 -0.71 -13.71
C LYS A 24 -0.98 0.65 -14.41
N ASP A 25 0.05 0.76 -15.26
CA ASP A 25 0.38 1.96 -16.03
C ASP A 25 0.70 3.21 -15.19
N ILE A 26 1.06 3.05 -13.92
CA ILE A 26 1.52 4.13 -13.03
C ILE A 26 3.05 4.11 -12.95
N SER A 27 3.66 5.29 -12.79
CA SER A 27 5.11 5.39 -12.59
C SER A 27 5.57 4.62 -11.34
N ARG A 28 6.79 4.08 -11.38
CA ARG A 28 7.32 3.21 -10.32
C ARG A 28 7.28 3.85 -8.92
N SER A 29 7.54 5.15 -8.83
CA SER A 29 7.51 5.90 -7.56
C SER A 29 6.11 6.00 -6.98
N LYS A 30 5.12 6.36 -7.80
CA LYS A 30 3.70 6.45 -7.41
C LYS A 30 3.13 5.07 -7.10
N ALA A 31 3.46 4.05 -7.90
CA ALA A 31 3.08 2.66 -7.66
C ALA A 31 3.61 2.12 -6.32
N LYS A 32 4.88 2.45 -5.97
CA LYS A 32 5.45 2.12 -4.66
C LYS A 32 4.66 2.77 -3.52
N PHE A 33 4.31 4.05 -3.66
CA PHE A 33 3.52 4.76 -2.65
C PHE A 33 2.15 4.10 -2.43
N VAL A 34 1.42 3.79 -3.51
CA VAL A 34 0.10 3.15 -3.42
C VAL A 34 0.19 1.79 -2.76
N PHE A 35 1.18 0.97 -3.14
CA PHE A 35 1.42 -0.32 -2.50
C PHE A 35 1.69 -0.17 -0.99
N GLN A 36 2.51 0.80 -0.59
CA GLN A 36 2.78 1.09 0.82
C GLN A 36 1.51 1.51 1.57
N MET A 37 0.66 2.35 0.97
CA MET A 37 -0.60 2.78 1.59
C MET A 37 -1.56 1.60 1.78
N ILE A 38 -1.75 0.75 0.76
CA ILE A 38 -2.63 -0.43 0.87
C ILE A 38 -2.08 -1.40 1.91
N TYR A 39 -0.79 -1.72 1.85
CA TYR A 39 -0.18 -2.66 2.79
C TYR A 39 -0.25 -2.13 4.23
N GLY A 40 0.15 -0.88 4.47
CA GLY A 40 0.14 -0.31 5.82
C GLY A 40 -1.27 -0.08 6.36
N PHE A 41 -2.27 0.18 5.51
CA PHE A 41 -3.68 0.20 5.89
C PHE A 41 -4.14 -1.18 6.38
N LEU A 42 -3.82 -2.25 5.64
CA LEU A 42 -4.20 -3.63 5.99
C LEU A 42 -3.49 -4.14 7.24
N GLU A 43 -2.23 -3.75 7.44
CA GLU A 43 -1.48 -4.13 8.64
C GLU A 43 -2.00 -3.39 9.87
N SER A 44 -2.16 -2.06 9.76
CA SER A 44 -2.47 -1.22 10.91
C SER A 44 -3.97 -1.08 11.21
N ASN A 45 -4.82 -1.54 10.29
CA ASN A 45 -6.28 -1.34 10.30
C ASN A 45 -6.67 0.12 10.56
N SER A 46 -5.89 1.06 10.01
CA SER A 46 -6.02 2.48 10.29
C SER A 46 -5.65 3.31 9.07
N VAL A 47 -6.35 4.43 8.90
CA VAL A 47 -6.05 5.44 7.86
C VAL A 47 -5.04 6.49 8.33
N HIS A 48 -4.76 6.57 9.64
CA HIS A 48 -3.77 7.49 10.18
C HIS A 48 -2.36 7.14 9.68
N LEU A 49 -1.69 8.11 9.05
CA LEU A 49 -0.34 7.93 8.51
C LEU A 49 0.67 7.47 9.57
N SER A 50 0.50 7.86 10.84
CA SER A 50 1.34 7.40 11.95
C SER A 50 1.23 5.89 12.17
N ASN A 51 0.03 5.32 12.07
CA ASN A 51 -0.21 3.88 12.24
C ASN A 51 0.23 3.10 10.99
N ILE A 52 -0.10 3.60 9.80
CA ILE A 52 0.39 3.05 8.52
C ILE A 52 1.92 3.00 8.53
N SER A 53 2.59 4.07 8.96
CA SER A 53 4.06 4.14 9.00
C SER A 53 4.69 3.13 9.96
N ARG A 54 4.03 2.82 11.10
CA ARG A 54 4.46 1.74 12.00
C ARG A 54 4.31 0.38 11.33
N GLY A 55 3.21 0.17 10.62
CA GLY A 55 2.95 -1.07 9.88
C GLY A 55 3.90 -1.35 8.73
N LEU A 56 4.46 -0.30 8.12
CA LEU A 56 5.52 -0.44 7.11
C LEU A 56 6.84 -0.95 7.71
N ASN A 57 7.09 -0.69 9.00
CA ASN A 57 8.28 -1.09 9.74
C ASN A 57 9.61 -0.85 8.98
N GLU A 58 9.79 0.36 8.44
CA GLU A 58 10.97 0.72 7.68
C GLU A 58 12.17 1.03 8.58
N ASN A 59 13.40 0.79 8.09
CA ASN A 59 14.64 1.07 8.81
C ASN A 59 15.04 2.57 8.77
N ILE A 60 14.07 3.47 8.95
CA ILE A 60 14.27 4.92 9.08
C ILE A 60 13.39 5.45 10.22
N SER A 61 13.61 6.68 10.67
CA SER A 61 12.79 7.23 11.74
C SER A 61 11.33 7.35 11.33
N LEU A 62 10.42 7.03 12.26
CA LEU A 62 8.97 7.06 12.04
C LEU A 62 8.51 8.41 11.46
N LYS A 63 9.04 9.51 11.97
CA LYS A 63 8.78 10.87 11.47
C LYS A 63 9.10 11.00 9.98
N LYS A 64 10.25 10.49 9.52
CA LYS A 64 10.65 10.55 8.09
C LYS A 64 9.71 9.73 7.20
N THR A 65 9.23 8.58 7.67
CA THR A 65 8.23 7.78 6.94
C THR A 65 6.91 8.54 6.83
N ILE A 66 6.43 9.12 7.93
CA ILE A 66 5.20 9.94 7.94
C ILE A 66 5.33 11.12 6.98
N ASP A 67 6.42 11.89 7.06
CA ASP A 67 6.66 13.04 6.20
C ASP A 67 6.75 12.66 4.72
N ARG A 68 7.35 11.50 4.40
CA ARG A 68 7.40 10.98 3.03
C ARG A 68 6.02 10.58 2.53
N LEU A 69 5.24 9.82 3.32
CA LEU A 69 3.89 9.41 2.94
C LEU A 69 2.97 10.62 2.78
N SER A 70 3.05 11.60 3.69
CA SER A 70 2.28 12.84 3.63
C SER A 70 2.58 13.66 2.38
N ARG A 71 3.87 13.85 2.04
CA ARG A 71 4.26 14.54 0.80
C ARG A 71 3.82 13.80 -0.45
N ASN A 72 3.96 12.48 -0.48
CA ASN A 72 3.50 11.68 -1.61
C ASN A 72 1.98 11.75 -1.77
N LEU A 73 1.23 11.75 -0.67
CA LEU A 73 -0.24 11.88 -0.66
C LEU A 73 -0.67 13.26 -1.17
N LYS A 74 -0.04 14.34 -0.69
CA LYS A 74 -0.32 15.71 -1.12
C LYS A 74 -0.09 15.90 -2.62
N ASN A 75 0.93 15.26 -3.17
CA ASN A 75 1.30 15.37 -4.58
C ASN A 75 0.68 14.26 -5.45
N PHE A 76 -0.28 13.51 -4.93
CA PHE A 76 -0.85 12.37 -5.63
C PHE A 76 -1.94 12.80 -6.61
N ASP A 77 -1.71 12.53 -7.89
CA ASP A 77 -2.51 12.97 -9.05
C ASP A 77 -3.07 11.81 -9.89
N GLU A 78 -2.72 10.55 -9.58
CA GLU A 78 -3.14 9.35 -10.33
C GLU A 78 -4.40 8.68 -9.74
N ALA A 79 -5.14 9.36 -8.85
CA ALA A 79 -6.28 8.78 -8.15
C ALA A 79 -7.39 8.30 -9.11
N PHE A 80 -7.64 9.07 -10.16
CA PHE A 80 -8.61 8.71 -11.21
C PHE A 80 -8.20 7.42 -11.92
N LYS A 81 -6.93 7.34 -12.35
CA LYS A 81 -6.38 6.17 -13.04
C LYS A 81 -6.42 4.90 -12.20
N ILE A 82 -6.10 5.02 -10.90
CA ILE A 82 -6.25 3.93 -9.93
C ILE A 82 -7.68 3.44 -9.86
N ASN A 83 -8.64 4.37 -9.78
CA ASN A 83 -10.05 4.03 -9.69
C ASN A 83 -10.53 3.32 -10.98
N GLU A 84 -10.14 3.82 -12.15
CA GLU A 84 -10.43 3.14 -13.42
C GLU A 84 -9.86 1.72 -13.47
N ASN A 85 -8.61 1.54 -13.06
CA ASN A 85 -7.98 0.22 -13.00
C ASN A 85 -8.69 -0.71 -12.01
N TYR A 86 -9.14 -0.18 -10.87
CA TYR A 86 -9.89 -0.93 -9.87
C TYR A 86 -11.26 -1.38 -10.42
N ILE A 87 -12.00 -0.47 -11.05
CA ILE A 87 -13.31 -0.78 -11.66
C ILE A 87 -13.18 -1.84 -12.76
N LYS A 88 -12.10 -1.80 -13.56
CA LYS A 88 -11.84 -2.82 -14.61
C LYS A 88 -11.52 -4.22 -14.07
N GLU A 89 -11.14 -4.32 -12.80
CA GLU A 89 -10.74 -5.58 -12.17
C GLU A 89 -11.86 -6.25 -11.36
N ILE A 90 -13.00 -5.56 -11.20
CA ILE A 90 -14.26 -6.10 -10.67
C ILE A 90 -15.08 -6.65 -11.84
#